data_AF-A0A920GPA2-F1
#
_entry.id   AF-A0A920GPA2-F1
#
_cell.length_a   1.000
_cell.length_b   1.000
_cell.length_c   1.000
_cell.angle_alpha   90.00
_cell.angle_beta   90.00
_cell.angle_gamma   90.00
#
_symmetry.space_group_name_H-M   'P 1'
#
loop_
_entity.id
_entity.type
_entity.pdbx_description
1 polymer ?
#
loop_
_entity_poly.entity_id
_entity_poly.type
_entity_poly.pdbx_seq_one_letter_code
_entity_poly.pdbx_strand_id
1 'polypeptide(L)'
;MHKLVGSLVQQMGNAYPELGQAKSLIEETLLQEETRFRQTLDRGLKLLDEELARVPEGEELSGKTAFKLYDTYGFPLDLTQDALREKGRRLIRLNSTLQWRSRKLKRVLLGWVRVK
;
A
#
# COMPACT_ATOMS: atom_id res chain seq x y z
N MET A 1 -3.49 14.77 -4.95
CA MET A 1 -3.95 15.01 -3.57
C MET A 1 -3.54 16.37 -3.03
N HIS A 2 -2.27 16.77 -3.14
CA HIS A 2 -1.76 18.05 -2.61
C HIS A 2 -2.54 19.31 -3.07
N LYS A 3 -3.11 19.31 -4.28
CA LYS A 3 -3.93 20.44 -4.80
C LYS A 3 -5.19 20.75 -3.97
N LEU A 4 -5.66 19.81 -3.15
CA LEU A 4 -6.85 19.99 -2.32
C LEU A 4 -6.58 20.82 -1.06
N VAL A 5 -5.32 20.99 -0.67
CA VAL A 5 -4.95 21.74 0.55
C VAL A 5 -5.42 23.19 0.45
N GLY A 6 -5.34 23.81 -0.74
CA GLY A 6 -5.87 25.15 -0.95
C GLY A 6 -7.36 25.29 -0.62
N SER A 7 -8.19 24.36 -1.10
CA SER A 7 -9.62 24.33 -0.82
C SER A 7 -9.91 24.05 0.65
N LEU A 8 -9.13 23.17 1.29
CA LEU A 8 -9.24 22.87 2.72
C LEU A 8 -8.97 24.11 3.58
N VAL A 9 -7.88 24.83 3.29
CA VAL A 9 -7.53 26.09 3.99
C VAL A 9 -8.62 27.15 3.76
N GLN A 10 -9.20 27.23 2.57
CA GLN A 10 -10.29 28.17 2.30
C GLN A 10 -11.56 27.87 3.12
N GLN A 11 -11.90 26.59 3.29
CA GLN A 11 -13.11 26.17 4.02
C GLN A 11 -12.91 26.22 5.54
N MET A 12 -11.72 25.88 6.02
CA MET A 12 -11.47 25.62 7.45
C MET A 12 -10.47 26.57 8.12
N GLY A 13 -9.74 27.39 7.36
CA GLY A 13 -8.64 28.21 7.87
C GLY A 13 -9.04 29.27 8.91
N ASN A 14 -10.32 29.68 8.93
CA ASN A 14 -10.83 30.58 9.97
C ASN A 14 -10.92 29.90 11.34
N ALA A 15 -11.29 28.61 11.37
CA ALA A 15 -11.36 27.83 12.60
C ALA A 15 -9.98 27.25 12.99
N TYR A 16 -9.11 27.04 12.00
CA TYR A 16 -7.78 26.45 12.15
C TYR A 16 -6.70 27.27 11.41
N PRO A 17 -6.27 28.42 11.96
CA PRO A 17 -5.29 29.30 11.33
C PRO A 17 -3.93 28.63 11.05
N GLU A 18 -3.58 27.60 11.82
CA GLU A 18 -2.39 26.78 11.65
C GLU A 18 -2.35 26.09 10.28
N LEU A 19 -3.51 25.77 9.68
CA LEU A 19 -3.56 25.19 8.33
C LEU A 19 -3.05 26.17 7.28
N GLY A 20 -3.31 27.46 7.45
CA GLY A 20 -2.78 28.51 6.58
C GLY A 20 -1.28 28.70 6.75
N GLN A 21 -0.80 28.71 8.01
CA GLN A 21 0.63 28.84 8.33
C GLN A 21 1.45 27.66 7.81
N ALA A 22 0.94 26.44 7.97
CA ALA A 22 1.61 25.21 7.57
C ALA A 22 1.32 24.81 6.11
N LYS A 23 0.54 25.59 5.34
CA LYS A 23 0.05 25.24 4.01
C LYS A 23 1.17 24.72 3.09
N SER A 24 2.25 25.49 2.95
CA SER A 24 3.36 25.13 2.06
C SER A 24 4.02 23.81 2.47
N LEU A 25 4.22 23.59 3.77
CA LEU A 25 4.78 22.35 4.29
C LEU A 25 3.85 21.15 4.05
N ILE A 26 2.54 21.33 4.26
CA ILE A 26 1.53 20.29 4.01
C ILE A 26 1.49 19.94 2.51
N GLU A 27 1.47 20.94 1.63
CA GLU A 27 1.47 20.75 0.17
C GLU A 27 2.73 20.02 -0.30
N GLU A 28 3.91 20.43 0.17
CA GLU A 28 5.17 19.79 -0.17
C GLU A 28 5.23 18.35 0.34
N THR A 29 4.87 18.11 1.60
CA THR A 29 4.85 16.77 2.19
C THR A 29 3.91 15.85 1.44
N LEU A 30 2.69 16.31 1.14
CA LEU A 30 1.72 15.52 0.37
C LEU A 30 2.20 15.27 -1.06
N LEU A 31 2.86 16.22 -1.70
CA LEU A 31 3.42 16.04 -3.04
C LEU A 31 4.54 15.00 -3.04
N GLN A 32 5.43 15.04 -2.05
CA GLN A 32 6.50 14.06 -1.89
C GLN A 32 5.94 12.66 -1.64
N GLU A 33 4.98 12.53 -0.74
CA GLU A 33 4.31 11.25 -0.46
C GLU A 33 3.51 10.74 -1.66
N GLU A 34 2.78 11.61 -2.37
CA GLU A 34 2.07 11.27 -3.60
C GLU A 34 3.04 10.76 -4.68
N THR A 35 4.21 11.39 -4.81
CA THR A 35 5.26 10.97 -5.76
C THR A 35 5.85 9.62 -5.38
N ARG A 36 6.21 9.42 -4.11
CA ARG A 36 6.74 8.14 -3.61
C ARG A 36 5.73 7.02 -3.74
N PHE A 37 4.49 7.29 -3.36
CA PHE A 37 3.39 6.35 -3.48
C PHE A 37 3.15 5.96 -4.95
N ARG A 38 3.16 6.91 -5.88
CA ARG A 38 3.03 6.62 -7.32
C ARG A 38 4.14 5.68 -7.82
N GLN A 39 5.39 5.92 -7.42
CA GLN A 39 6.51 5.04 -7.79
C GLN A 39 6.34 3.62 -7.24
N THR A 40 5.88 3.49 -5.98
CA THR A 40 5.60 2.19 -5.37
C THR A 40 4.42 1.50 -6.05
N LEU A 41 3.36 2.25 -6.38
CA LEU A 41 2.17 1.78 -7.08
C LEU A 41 2.53 1.25 -8.47
N ASP A 42 3.26 2.01 -9.27
CA ASP A 42 3.68 1.62 -10.62
C ASP A 42 4.49 0.32 -10.60
N ARG A 43 5.42 0.18 -9.65
CA ARG A 43 6.21 -1.04 -9.46
C ARG A 43 5.35 -2.21 -8.98
N GLY A 44 4.46 -1.96 -8.02
CA GLY A 44 3.57 -2.97 -7.44
C GLY A 44 2.59 -3.55 -8.47
N LEU A 45 2.01 -2.70 -9.32
CA LEU A 45 1.11 -3.13 -10.40
C LEU A 45 1.82 -3.95 -11.47
N LYS A 46 3.03 -3.53 -11.90
CA LYS A 46 3.83 -4.33 -12.84
C LYS A 46 4.15 -5.72 -12.30
N LEU A 47 4.58 -5.79 -11.03
CA LEU A 47 4.86 -7.07 -10.38
C LEU A 47 3.59 -7.93 -10.22
N LEU A 48 2.45 -7.30 -9.92
CA LEU A 48 1.17 -7.99 -9.86
C LEU A 48 0.81 -8.58 -11.23
N ASP A 49 0.96 -7.82 -12.31
CA ASP A 49 0.69 -8.29 -13.68
C ASP A 49 1.61 -9.45 -14.07
N GLU A 50 2.91 -9.37 -13.75
CA GLU A 50 3.87 -10.46 -13.98
C GLU A 50 3.50 -11.75 -13.23
N GLU A 51 3.07 -11.63 -11.97
CA GLU A 51 2.64 -12.78 -11.19
C GLU A 51 1.31 -13.34 -11.70
N LEU A 52 0.38 -12.48 -12.14
CA LEU A 52 -0.89 -12.92 -12.72
C LEU A 52 -0.73 -13.62 -14.06
N ALA A 53 0.27 -13.25 -14.86
CA ALA A 53 0.60 -13.92 -16.11
C ALA A 53 1.05 -15.38 -15.89
N ARG A 54 1.53 -15.72 -14.69
CA ARG A 54 1.93 -17.09 -14.30
C ARG A 54 0.78 -17.91 -13.70
N VAL A 55 -0.33 -17.26 -13.36
CA VAL A 55 -1.51 -17.93 -12.79
C VAL A 55 -2.46 -18.28 -13.92
N PRO A 56 -2.88 -19.57 -14.04
CA PRO A 56 -3.86 -19.99 -15.04
C PRO A 56 -5.10 -19.11 -15.03
N GLU A 57 -5.69 -18.93 -16.21
CA GLU A 57 -6.90 -18.13 -16.35
C GLU A 57 -8.04 -18.75 -15.52
N GLY A 58 -8.65 -17.93 -14.66
CA GLY A 58 -9.70 -18.37 -13.73
C GLY A 58 -9.23 -18.85 -12.36
N GLU A 59 -7.91 -18.99 -12.12
CA GLU A 59 -7.39 -19.29 -10.79
C GLU A 59 -7.21 -18.04 -9.92
N GLU A 60 -7.48 -18.20 -8.61
CA GLU A 60 -7.33 -17.14 -7.62
C GLU A 60 -5.85 -16.89 -7.28
N LEU A 61 -5.47 -15.62 -7.10
CA LEU A 61 -4.10 -15.28 -6.74
C LEU A 61 -3.79 -15.74 -5.31
N SER A 62 -2.64 -16.39 -5.13
CA SER A 62 -2.24 -16.89 -3.82
C SER A 62 -2.00 -15.75 -2.83
N GLY A 63 -2.48 -15.93 -1.60
CA GLY A 63 -2.21 -14.95 -0.54
C GLY A 63 -0.71 -14.84 -0.17
N LYS A 64 0.14 -15.80 -0.58
CA LYS A 64 1.61 -15.69 -0.45
C LYS A 64 2.16 -14.62 -1.38
N THR A 65 1.66 -14.55 -2.62
CA THR A 65 2.05 -13.52 -3.59
C THR A 65 1.61 -12.14 -3.11
N ALA A 66 0.37 -12.02 -2.63
CA ALA A 66 -0.12 -10.78 -2.01
C ALA A 66 0.72 -10.36 -0.79
N PHE A 67 1.15 -11.30 0.05
CA PHE A 67 2.06 -11.00 1.16
C PHE A 67 3.43 -10.49 0.69
N LYS A 68 3.98 -11.08 -0.38
CA LYS A 68 5.26 -10.63 -0.94
C LYS A 68 5.15 -9.20 -1.50
N LEU A 69 4.08 -8.90 -2.23
CA LEU A 69 3.75 -7.55 -2.71
C LEU A 69 3.72 -6.53 -1.56
N TYR A 70 3.02 -6.87 -0.47
CA TYR A 70 2.94 -6.02 0.71
C TYR A 70 4.26 -5.87 1.46
N ASP A 71 4.93 -6.97 1.78
CA ASP A 71 6.05 -6.96 2.72
C ASP A 71 7.38 -6.58 2.07
N THR A 72 7.62 -6.99 0.83
CA THR A 72 8.88 -6.72 0.11
C THR A 72 8.82 -5.44 -0.70
N TYR A 73 7.69 -5.18 -1.35
CA TYR A 73 7.55 -4.07 -2.29
C TYR A 73 6.71 -2.92 -1.73
N GLY A 74 6.15 -3.08 -0.53
CA GLY A 74 5.32 -2.05 0.10
C GLY A 74 3.98 -1.83 -0.60
N PHE A 75 3.55 -2.75 -1.48
CA PHE A 75 2.33 -2.59 -2.24
C PHE A 75 1.10 -2.96 -1.39
N PRO A 76 0.17 -2.03 -1.12
CA PRO A 76 -0.95 -2.27 -0.21
C PRO A 76 -1.81 -3.47 -0.61
N LEU A 77 -2.24 -4.24 0.40
CA LEU A 77 -3.11 -5.39 0.19
C LEU A 77 -4.46 -4.99 -0.42
N ASP A 78 -5.00 -3.85 0.00
CA ASP A 78 -6.29 -3.34 -0.51
C ASP A 78 -6.19 -3.01 -1.99
N LEU A 79 -5.11 -2.35 -2.44
CA LEU A 79 -4.88 -2.07 -3.86
C LEU A 79 -4.64 -3.33 -4.69
N THR A 80 -4.01 -4.35 -4.09
CA THR A 80 -3.90 -5.66 -4.73
C THR A 80 -5.29 -6.27 -4.94
N GLN A 81 -6.19 -6.16 -3.96
CA GLN A 81 -7.57 -6.64 -4.08
C GLN A 81 -8.34 -5.85 -5.15
N ASP A 82 -8.22 -4.53 -5.16
CA ASP A 82 -8.90 -3.67 -6.13
C ASP A 82 -8.45 -3.98 -7.57
N ALA A 83 -7.14 -4.06 -7.81
CA ALA A 83 -6.59 -4.42 -9.11
C ALA A 83 -7.02 -5.82 -9.58
N LEU A 84 -7.19 -6.77 -8.67
CA LEU A 84 -7.73 -8.09 -9.00
C LEU A 84 -9.21 -8.05 -9.33
N ARG A 85 -10.01 -7.26 -8.59
CA ARG A 85 -11.44 -7.09 -8.85
C ARG A 85 -11.70 -6.51 -10.24
N GLU A 86 -10.90 -5.52 -10.66
CA GLU A 86 -10.99 -4.95 -12.02
C GLU A 86 -10.74 -5.99 -13.11
N LYS A 87 -9.89 -6.99 -12.84
CA LYS A 87 -9.57 -8.11 -13.74
C LYS A 87 -10.51 -9.31 -13.56
N GLY A 88 -11.59 -9.18 -12.77
CA GLY A 88 -12.52 -10.27 -12.48
C GLY A 88 -11.94 -11.42 -11.65
N ARG A 89 -10.78 -11.21 -11.00
CA ARG A 89 -10.08 -12.21 -10.20
C ARG A 89 -10.25 -11.93 -8.71
N ARG A 90 -9.98 -12.94 -7.88
CA ARG A 90 -10.03 -12.84 -6.41
C ARG A 90 -8.74 -13.34 -5.78
N LEU A 91 -8.47 -12.85 -4.57
CA LEU A 91 -7.44 -13.42 -3.70
C LEU A 91 -8.00 -14.64 -2.98
N ILE A 92 -7.21 -15.70 -2.92
CA ILE A 92 -7.48 -16.81 -2.01
C ILE A 92 -7.44 -16.23 -0.60
N ARG A 93 -8.59 -16.31 0.10
CA ARG A 93 -8.70 -15.88 1.50
C ARG A 93 -7.77 -16.74 2.35
N LEU A 94 -6.60 -16.21 2.69
CA LEU A 94 -5.88 -16.67 3.87
C LEU A 94 -6.76 -16.32 5.08
N ASN A 95 -6.90 -17.22 6.05
CA ASN A 95 -7.39 -16.88 7.39
C ASN A 95 -6.35 -15.92 8.02
N SER A 96 -6.47 -14.60 7.74
CA SER A 96 -5.30 -13.74 7.49
C SER A 96 -4.89 -12.75 8.58
N THR A 97 -5.42 -12.79 9.79
CA THR A 97 -4.86 -11.98 10.89
C THR A 97 -3.79 -12.74 11.67
N LEU A 98 -4.01 -14.03 11.96
CA LEU A 98 -3.10 -14.81 12.79
C LEU A 98 -1.87 -15.31 12.03
N GLN A 99 -2.02 -15.78 10.79
CA GLN A 99 -0.88 -16.24 10.00
C GLN A 99 0.07 -15.11 9.59
N TRP A 100 -0.45 -13.91 9.35
CA TRP A 100 0.34 -12.76 8.90
C TRP A 100 1.15 -12.18 10.06
N ARG A 101 0.52 -12.02 11.24
CA ARG A 101 1.23 -11.66 12.47
C ARG A 101 2.25 -12.72 12.85
N SER A 102 1.90 -14.01 12.80
CA SER A 102 2.83 -15.10 13.14
C SER A 102 4.03 -15.15 12.19
N ARG A 103 3.86 -14.96 10.88
CA ARG A 103 4.98 -14.95 9.91
C ARG A 103 5.86 -13.71 10.04
N LYS A 104 5.26 -12.52 10.23
CA LYS A 104 6.01 -11.28 10.48
C LYS A 104 6.81 -11.38 11.76
N LEU A 105 6.18 -11.85 12.85
CA LEU A 105 6.82 -12.07 14.15
C LEU A 105 7.90 -13.15 14.08
N LYS A 106 7.65 -14.31 13.46
CA LYS A 106 8.68 -15.35 13.30
C LYS A 106 9.90 -14.82 12.57
N ARG A 107 9.74 -14.03 11.52
CA ARG A 107 10.88 -13.48 10.78
C ARG A 107 11.64 -12.39 11.55
N VAL A 108 10.92 -11.51 12.25
CA VAL A 108 11.55 -10.51 13.15
C VAL A 108 12.29 -11.20 14.29
N LEU A 109 11.67 -12.18 14.93
CA LEU A 109 12.26 -12.96 16.02
C LEU A 109 13.45 -13.80 15.55
N LEU A 110 13.37 -14.47 14.39
CA LEU A 110 14.50 -15.20 13.79
C LEU A 110 15.66 -14.28 13.41
N GLY A 111 15.36 -13.06 12.95
CA GLY A 111 16.36 -12.02 12.71
C GLY A 111 17.06 -11.60 14.00
N TRP A 112 16.29 -11.41 15.09
CA TRP A 112 16.84 -11.07 16.41
C TRP A 112 17.67 -12.20 17.04
N VAL A 113 17.28 -13.46 16.86
CA VAL A 113 18.03 -14.64 17.36
C VAL A 113 19.37 -14.82 16.66
N ARG A 114 19.53 -14.31 15.43
CA ARG A 114 20.78 -14.40 14.67
C ARG A 114 21.75 -13.23 14.94
N VAL A 115 21.32 -12.22 15.69
CA VAL A 115 22.09 -10.99 16.00
C VAL A 115 22.47 -10.94 17.51
N LYS A 116 22.16 -11.97 18.29
CA LYS A 116 22.69 -12.23 19.63
C LYS A 116 23.55 -13.49 19.62
#